data_AF-A0A7S2JYT9-F1
#
_entry.id   AF-A0A7S2JYT9-F1
#
_cell.length_a   1.000
_cell.length_b   1.000
_cell.length_c   1.000
_cell.angle_alpha   90.00
_cell.angle_beta   90.00
_cell.angle_gamma   90.00
#
_symmetry.space_group_name_H-M   'P 1'
#
loop_
_entity.id
_entity.type
_entity.pdbx_description
1 polymer ?
#
loop_
_entity_poly.entity_id
_entity_poly.type
_entity_poly.pdbx_seq_one_letter_code
_entity_poly.pdbx_strand_id
1 'polypeptide(L)'
;MVEALVAQEAAGRAEERQRAARLREVVVQKKAELEAMPMAELRDLCSAEAGVKGQLTKQSRVEMLMKAWQEADGVDKALAKRSRDEREEQLNALDKEALRACCE
;
A
#
# COMPACT_ATOMS: atom_id res chain seq x y z
N MET A 1 20.52 27.34 -18.25
CA MET A 1 21.20 26.23 -17.55
C MET A 1 20.84 26.20 -16.06
N VAL A 2 21.06 27.30 -15.31
CA VAL A 2 20.70 27.39 -13.88
C VAL A 2 19.18 27.20 -13.65
N GLU A 3 18.33 27.86 -14.42
CA GLU A 3 16.86 27.72 -14.29
C GLU A 3 16.37 26.30 -14.57
N ALA A 4 16.96 25.61 -15.55
CA ALA A 4 16.62 24.23 -15.88
C ALA A 4 17.01 23.27 -14.74
N LEU A 5 18.17 23.48 -14.10
CA LEU A 5 18.60 22.71 -12.94
C LEU A 5 17.66 22.94 -11.73
N VAL A 6 17.29 24.19 -11.47
CA VAL A 6 16.35 24.54 -10.38
C VAL A 6 14.98 23.89 -10.60
N ALA A 7 14.49 23.90 -11.85
CA ALA A 7 13.23 23.24 -12.21
C ALA A 7 13.30 21.72 -12.01
N GLN A 8 14.41 21.09 -12.42
CA GLN A 8 14.63 19.65 -12.25
C GLN A 8 14.71 19.25 -10.77
N GLU A 9 15.42 20.03 -9.95
CA GLU A 9 15.48 19.79 -8.50
C GLU A 9 14.11 19.96 -7.83
N ALA A 10 13.34 20.98 -8.26
CA ALA A 10 12.00 21.19 -7.75
C ALA A 10 11.08 20.00 -8.09
N ALA A 11 11.18 19.48 -9.31
CA ALA A 11 10.45 18.28 -9.74
C ALA A 11 10.87 17.04 -8.93
N GLY A 12 12.17 16.83 -8.72
CA GLY A 12 12.68 15.71 -7.90
C GLY A 12 12.16 15.77 -6.45
N ARG A 13 12.20 16.95 -5.81
CA ARG A 13 11.63 17.13 -4.46
C ARG A 13 10.12 16.89 -4.43
N ALA A 14 9.40 17.26 -5.49
CA ALA A 14 7.97 17.00 -5.58
C ALA A 14 7.70 15.49 -5.70
N GLU A 15 8.43 14.78 -6.54
CA GLU A 15 8.31 13.33 -6.71
C GLU A 15 8.62 12.56 -5.41
N GLU A 16 9.69 12.93 -4.71
CA GLU A 16 10.04 12.32 -3.42
C GLU A 16 8.93 12.51 -2.38
N ARG A 17 8.37 13.73 -2.28
CA ARG A 17 7.24 14.02 -1.38
C ARG A 17 6.02 13.19 -1.74
N GLN A 18 5.70 13.06 -3.02
CA GLN A 18 4.60 12.23 -3.48
C GLN A 18 4.83 10.76 -3.16
N ARG A 19 6.05 10.25 -3.39
CA ARG A 19 6.40 8.86 -3.05
C ARG A 19 6.28 8.61 -1.55
N ALA A 20 6.79 9.51 -0.72
CA ALA A 20 6.66 9.43 0.74
C ALA A 20 5.19 9.48 1.19
N ALA A 21 4.36 10.32 0.55
CA ALA A 21 2.94 10.39 0.83
C ALA A 21 2.23 9.07 0.49
N ARG A 22 2.49 8.49 -0.69
CA ARG A 22 1.94 7.18 -1.10
C ARG A 22 2.31 6.06 -0.12
N LEU A 23 3.57 6.01 0.30
CA LEU A 23 4.03 5.02 1.28
C LEU A 23 3.29 5.16 2.62
N ARG A 24 3.15 6.39 3.12
CA ARG A 24 2.44 6.66 4.38
C ARG A 24 0.95 6.29 4.28
N GLU A 25 0.31 6.64 3.17
CA GLU A 25 -1.10 6.33 2.93
C GLU A 25 -1.36 4.83 3.03
N VAL A 26 -0.54 4.01 2.36
CA VAL A 26 -0.66 2.55 2.38
C VAL A 26 -0.50 1.99 3.80
N VAL A 27 0.47 2.49 4.57
CA VAL A 27 0.68 2.07 5.96
C VAL A 27 -0.49 2.47 6.86
N VAL A 28 -1.01 3.69 6.70
CA VAL A 28 -2.15 4.20 7.48
C VAL A 28 -3.43 3.43 7.16
N GLN A 29 -3.71 3.19 5.89
CA GLN A 29 -4.84 2.38 5.45
C GLN A 29 -4.76 0.98 6.03
N LYS A 30 -3.58 0.33 5.93
CA LYS A 30 -3.41 -1.02 6.47
C LYS A 30 -3.62 -1.08 7.98
N LYS A 31 -3.10 -0.08 8.70
CA LYS A 31 -3.31 0.04 10.15
C LYS A 31 -4.80 0.24 10.48
N ALA A 32 -5.50 1.10 9.75
CA ALA A 32 -6.92 1.35 9.96
C ALA A 32 -7.77 0.09 9.69
N GLU A 33 -7.45 -0.70 8.66
CA GLU A 33 -8.07 -2.01 8.41
C GLU A 33 -7.95 -2.93 9.62
N LEU A 34 -6.73 -3.07 10.17
CA LEU A 34 -6.49 -3.91 11.34
C LEU A 34 -7.17 -3.36 12.61
N GLU A 35 -7.19 -2.03 12.81
CA GLU A 35 -7.87 -1.41 13.94
C GLU A 35 -9.40 -1.55 13.84
N ALA A 36 -9.96 -1.59 12.63
CA ALA A 36 -11.37 -1.82 12.40
C ALA A 36 -11.80 -3.28 12.62
N MET A 37 -10.88 -4.25 12.47
CA MET A 37 -11.20 -5.66 12.69
C MET A 37 -11.61 -5.95 14.16
N PRO A 38 -12.55 -6.91 14.37
CA PRO A 38 -12.90 -7.37 15.69
C PRO A 38 -11.74 -8.15 16.33
N MET A 39 -11.69 -8.13 17.67
CA MET A 39 -10.59 -8.73 18.43
C MET A 39 -10.42 -10.24 18.18
N ALA A 40 -11.52 -10.95 17.88
CA ALA A 40 -11.48 -12.38 17.56
C ALA A 40 -10.71 -12.63 16.25
N GLU A 41 -11.05 -11.89 15.19
CA GLU A 41 -10.35 -11.98 13.90
C GLU A 41 -8.87 -11.60 14.03
N LEU A 42 -8.57 -10.52 14.76
CA LEU A 42 -7.18 -10.13 15.02
C LEU A 42 -6.39 -11.20 15.77
N ARG A 43 -7.02 -11.92 16.71
CA ARG A 43 -6.36 -13.03 17.41
C ARG A 43 -6.05 -14.17 16.46
N ASP A 44 -6.99 -14.52 15.60
CA ASP A 44 -6.86 -15.64 14.68
C ASP A 44 -5.80 -15.31 13.61
N LEU A 45 -5.80 -14.09 13.08
CA LEU A 45 -4.75 -13.54 12.21
C LEU A 45 -3.36 -13.55 12.89
N CYS A 46 -3.24 -13.06 14.12
CA CYS A 46 -1.96 -13.12 14.84
C CYS A 46 -1.46 -14.56 15.03
N SER A 47 -2.39 -15.51 15.22
CA SER A 47 -2.05 -16.92 15.41
C SER A 47 -1.57 -17.55 14.10
N ALA A 48 -2.16 -17.17 12.97
CA ALA A 48 -1.79 -17.66 11.64
C ALA A 48 -0.50 -17.01 11.11
N GLU A 49 -0.40 -15.69 11.16
CA GLU A 49 0.68 -14.93 10.51
C GLU A 49 1.94 -14.81 11.39
N ALA A 50 1.76 -14.61 12.70
CA ALA A 50 2.87 -14.37 13.63
C ALA A 50 3.14 -15.55 14.58
N GLY A 51 2.30 -16.58 14.55
CA GLY A 51 2.40 -17.73 15.49
C GLY A 51 2.15 -17.36 16.95
N VAL A 52 1.58 -16.19 17.23
CA VAL A 52 1.48 -15.63 18.59
C VAL A 52 0.17 -16.02 19.25
N LYS A 53 0.30 -16.82 20.31
CA LYS A 53 -0.81 -17.27 21.15
C LYS A 53 -0.67 -16.65 22.54
N GLY A 54 -1.78 -16.17 23.11
CA GLY A 54 -1.80 -15.57 24.44
C GLY A 54 -2.76 -14.39 24.58
N GLN A 55 -2.87 -13.85 25.80
CA GLN A 55 -3.60 -12.62 26.08
C GLN A 55 -2.74 -11.42 25.71
N LEU A 56 -3.13 -10.74 24.63
CA LEU A 56 -2.56 -9.48 24.18
C LEU A 56 -3.68 -8.45 24.08
N THR A 57 -3.34 -7.19 24.27
CA THR A 57 -4.27 -6.09 23.99
C THR A 57 -4.55 -6.02 22.48
N LYS A 58 -5.68 -5.41 22.10
CA LYS A 58 -6.00 -5.17 20.69
C LYS A 58 -4.88 -4.41 19.98
N GLN A 59 -4.33 -3.38 20.63
CA GLN A 59 -3.26 -2.56 20.04
C GLN A 59 -1.98 -3.36 19.81
N SER A 60 -1.57 -4.19 20.77
CA SER A 60 -0.40 -5.04 20.62
C SER A 60 -0.56 -6.03 19.45
N ARG A 61 -1.77 -6.55 19.21
CA ARG A 61 -2.05 -7.41 18.04
C ARG A 61 -1.89 -6.66 16.72
N VAL A 62 -2.46 -5.46 16.63
CA VAL A 62 -2.34 -4.60 15.45
C VAL A 62 -0.86 -4.30 15.16
N GLU A 63 -0.08 -3.91 16.17
CA GLU A 63 1.34 -3.61 16.01
C GLU A 63 2.15 -4.83 15.53
N MET A 64 1.87 -6.01 16.08
CA MET A 64 2.53 -7.24 15.65
C MET A 64 2.18 -7.63 14.22
N LEU A 65 0.90 -7.52 13.83
CA LEU A 65 0.46 -7.80 12.47
C LEU A 65 1.02 -6.78 11.48
N MET A 66 1.08 -5.50 11.86
CA MET A 66 1.73 -4.46 11.06
C MET A 66 3.21 -4.78 10.84
N LYS A 67 3.91 -5.22 11.89
CA LYS A 67 5.32 -5.61 11.79
C LYS A 67 5.50 -6.81 10.87
N ALA A 68 4.75 -7.89 11.07
CA ALA A 68 4.82 -9.09 10.24
C ALA A 68 4.51 -8.77 8.77
N TRP A 69 3.50 -7.92 8.53
CA TRP A 69 3.15 -7.47 7.19
C TRP A 69 4.25 -6.63 6.54
N GLN A 70 4.90 -5.73 7.29
CA GLN A 70 6.04 -4.95 6.78
C GLN A 70 7.25 -5.83 6.47
N GLU A 71 7.56 -6.81 7.33
CA GLU A 71 8.65 -7.78 7.14
C GLU A 71 8.42 -8.69 5.92
N ALA A 72 7.16 -8.89 5.52
CA ALA A 72 6.78 -9.66 4.34
C ALA A 72 6.62 -8.81 3.06
N ASP A 73 7.31 -7.67 2.96
CA ASP A 73 7.23 -6.70 1.85
C ASP A 73 5.81 -6.18 1.58
N GLY A 74 4.99 -6.09 2.62
CA GLY A 74 3.56 -5.77 2.50
C GLY A 74 3.30 -4.42 1.85
N VAL A 75 4.14 -3.41 2.14
CA VAL A 75 4.00 -2.05 1.57
C VAL A 75 4.22 -2.08 0.05
N ASP A 76 5.28 -2.72 -0.41
CA ASP A 76 5.61 -2.80 -1.84
C ASP A 76 4.57 -3.65 -2.59
N LYS A 77 4.14 -4.76 -2.00
CA LYS A 77 3.06 -5.59 -2.55
C LYS A 77 1.74 -4.82 -2.65
N ALA A 78 1.41 -4.00 -1.65
CA ALA A 78 0.20 -3.18 -1.67
C ALA A 78 0.28 -2.07 -2.75
N LEU A 79 1.43 -1.41 -2.90
CA LEU A 79 1.64 -0.44 -3.99
C LEU A 79 1.58 -1.10 -5.36
N ALA A 80 2.20 -2.26 -5.54
CA ALA A 80 2.16 -3.02 -6.78
C ALA A 80 0.72 -3.46 -7.13
N LYS A 81 -0.05 -3.90 -6.11
CA LYS A 81 -1.47 -4.23 -6.28
C LYS A 81 -2.26 -3.00 -6.70
N ARG A 82 -2.13 -1.87 -6.00
CA ARG A 82 -2.81 -0.62 -6.35
C ARG A 82 -2.51 -0.19 -7.79
N SER A 83 -1.25 -0.28 -8.22
CA SER A 83 -0.87 0.04 -9.60
C SER A 83 -1.52 -0.89 -10.62
N ARG A 84 -1.68 -2.18 -10.30
CA ARG A 84 -2.39 -3.15 -11.15
C ARG A 84 -3.89 -2.87 -11.19
N ASP A 85 -4.50 -2.63 -10.03
CA ASP A 85 -5.92 -2.34 -9.91
C ASP A 85 -6.27 -1.04 -10.68
N GLU A 86 -5.47 0.02 -10.52
CA GLU A 86 -5.62 1.28 -11.30
C GLU A 86 -5.48 1.04 -12.81
N ARG A 87 -4.55 0.17 -13.22
CA ARG A 87 -4.37 -0.18 -14.64
C ARG A 87 -5.56 -0.98 -15.17
N GLU A 88 -6.07 -1.92 -14.39
CA GLU A 88 -7.24 -2.73 -14.73
C GLU A 88 -8.48 -1.84 -14.86
N GLU A 89 -8.71 -0.92 -13.93
CA GLU A 89 -9.78 0.07 -14.02
C GLU A 89 -9.67 0.94 -15.27
N GLN A 90 -8.46 1.44 -15.59
CA GLN A 90 -8.22 2.19 -16.82
C GLN A 90 -8.56 1.38 -18.06
N LEU A 91 -8.12 0.12 -18.13
CA LEU A 91 -8.38 -0.75 -19.28
C LEU A 91 -9.87 -1.07 -19.41
N ASN A 92 -10.56 -1.32 -18.30
CA ASN A 92 -12.00 -1.57 -18.27
C ASN A 92 -12.82 -0.34 -18.65
N ALA A 93 -12.29 0.87 -18.45
CA ALA A 93 -12.93 2.12 -18.86
C ALA A 93 -12.76 2.44 -20.35
N LEU A 94 -11.84 1.78 -21.07
CA LEU A 94 -11.66 1.98 -22.51
C LEU A 94 -12.76 1.27 -23.30
N ASP A 95 -13.14 1.86 -24.44
CA ASP A 95 -13.95 1.16 -25.43
C ASP A 95 -13.13 0.09 -26.17
N LYS A 96 -13.81 -0.77 -26.94
CA LYS A 96 -13.19 -1.92 -27.60
C LYS A 96 -12.14 -1.53 -28.65
N GLU A 97 -12.27 -0.38 -29.30
CA GLU A 97 -11.32 0.08 -30.31
C GLU A 97 -10.05 0.59 -29.63
N ALA A 98 -10.21 1.43 -28.60
CA ALA A 98 -9.10 1.93 -27.79
C ALA A 98 -8.36 0.80 -27.05
N LEU A 99 -9.09 -0.21 -26.57
CA LEU A 99 -8.48 -1.38 -25.93
C LEU A 99 -7.67 -2.23 -26.92
N ARG A 100 -8.18 -2.42 -28.14
CA ARG A 100 -7.45 -3.17 -29.20
C ARG A 100 -6.14 -2.46 -29.56
N ALA A 101 -6.15 -1.15 -29.68
CA ALA A 101 -4.95 -0.35 -29.97
C ALA A 101 -3.85 -0.46 -28.89
N CYS A 102 -4.19 -0.89 -27.66
CA CYS A 102 -3.20 -1.14 -26.60
C CYS A 102 -2.45 -2.48 -26.76
N CYS A 103 -2.88 -3.36 -27.67
CA CYS A 103 -2.35 -4.70 -27.87
C CYS A 103 -1.66 -4.89 -29.24
N GLU A 104 -1.66 -3.86 -30.08
CA GLU A 104 -0.95 -3.79 -31.37
C GLU A 104 0.44 -3.16 -31.19
#